data_AF-A0A359KN74-F1
#
_entry.id   AF-A0A359KN74-F1
#
_cell.length_a   1.000
_cell.length_b   1.000
_cell.length_c   1.000
_cell.angle_alpha   90.00
_cell.angle_beta   90.00
_cell.angle_gamma   90.00
#
_symmetry.space_group_name_H-M   'P 1'
#
loop_
_entity.id
_entity.type
_entity.pdbx_description
1 polymer ?
#
loop_
_entity_poly.entity_id
_entity_poly.type
_entity_poly.pdbx_seq_one_letter_code
_entity_poly.pdbx_strand_id
1 'polypeptide(L)'
;MDFVSDDSGKTAHTASAIGVGMSARILLTCWPFPGHVFPHMSIALALRERGCEVALYTAEESRDVVEAAGIRFFPFKAVRSERWERIHELEERAGG
;
A
#
# COMPACT_ATOMS: atom_id res chain seq x y z
N MET A 1 -3.94 -27.92 -41.76
CA MET A 1 -2.63 -27.93 -42.42
C MET A 1 -2.60 -26.68 -43.27
N ASP A 2 -1.90 -25.65 -42.80
CA ASP A 2 -1.34 -24.60 -43.65
C ASP A 2 -0.05 -24.14 -42.96
N PHE A 3 1.03 -24.29 -43.72
CA PHE A 3 2.42 -24.14 -43.32
C PHE A 3 2.86 -22.74 -43.74
N VAL A 4 3.27 -21.89 -42.80
CA VAL A 4 4.07 -20.70 -43.12
C VAL A 4 5.45 -20.93 -42.54
N SER A 5 6.41 -21.16 -43.43
CA SER A 5 7.83 -21.28 -43.11
C SER A 5 8.44 -19.89 -42.94
N ASP A 6 9.08 -19.67 -41.80
CA ASP A 6 10.16 -18.70 -41.62
C ASP A 6 11.43 -19.48 -41.26
N ASP A 7 12.51 -19.24 -41.99
CA ASP A 7 13.77 -20.00 -42.00
C ASP A 7 14.79 -19.46 -40.98
N SER A 8 14.32 -19.07 -39.80
CA SER A 8 15.21 -18.75 -38.67
C SER A 8 14.96 -19.73 -37.53
N GLY A 9 15.80 -20.77 -37.46
CA GLY A 9 15.78 -21.85 -36.47
C GLY A 9 16.05 -21.42 -35.01
N LYS A 10 15.36 -20.38 -34.53
CA LYS A 10 15.17 -20.08 -33.11
C LYS A 10 13.68 -20.17 -32.84
N THR A 11 13.28 -21.32 -32.33
CA THR A 11 11.98 -21.49 -31.66
C THR A 11 11.92 -20.53 -30.47
N ALA A 12 11.42 -19.33 -30.70
CA ALA A 12 10.99 -18.45 -29.63
C ALA A 12 9.78 -19.14 -28.98
N HIS A 13 9.99 -19.71 -27.80
CA HIS A 13 8.89 -20.06 -26.92
C HIS A 13 8.09 -18.79 -26.68
N THR A 14 6.93 -18.67 -27.31
CA THR A 14 5.91 -17.70 -26.93
C THR A 14 5.50 -18.08 -25.51
N ALA A 15 6.16 -17.46 -24.54
CA ALA A 15 5.70 -17.47 -23.17
C ALA A 15 4.32 -16.84 -23.18
N SER A 16 3.28 -17.68 -23.12
CA SER A 16 1.96 -17.24 -22.72
C SER A 16 2.13 -16.70 -21.30
N ALA A 17 2.23 -15.38 -21.19
CA ALA A 17 2.25 -14.71 -19.92
C ALA A 17 0.85 -14.82 -19.32
N ILE A 18 0.56 -15.94 -18.66
CA ILE A 18 -0.23 -15.87 -17.43
C ILE A 18 0.65 -15.21 -16.36
N GLY A 19 0.97 -13.94 -16.59
CA GLY A 19 1.73 -13.10 -15.69
C GLY A 19 0.81 -12.51 -14.64
N VAL A 20 0.03 -13.33 -13.94
CA VAL A 20 -0.50 -12.91 -12.64
C VAL A 20 0.60 -13.21 -11.62
N GLY A 21 1.68 -12.44 -11.67
CA GLY A 21 2.48 -12.27 -10.47
C GLY A 21 1.53 -11.66 -9.46
N MET A 22 1.05 -12.45 -8.50
CA MET A 22 -0.01 -12.01 -7.59
C MET A 22 0.44 -10.73 -6.88
N SER A 23 -0.14 -9.60 -7.29
CA SER A 23 0.03 -8.33 -6.58
C SER A 23 -0.50 -8.52 -5.17
N ALA A 24 0.40 -8.50 -4.18
CA ALA A 24 0.01 -8.65 -2.80
C ALA A 24 -0.90 -7.48 -2.39
N ARG A 25 -2.00 -7.79 -1.71
CA ARG A 25 -2.92 -6.80 -1.14
C ARG A 25 -2.57 -6.60 0.33
N ILE A 26 -2.14 -5.39 0.69
CA ILE A 26 -1.56 -5.09 1.99
C ILE A 26 -2.37 -3.97 2.65
N LEU A 27 -2.80 -4.21 3.89
CA LEU A 27 -3.40 -3.21 4.76
C LEU A 27 -2.40 -2.85 5.86
N LEU A 28 -2.00 -1.58 5.90
CA LEU A 28 -1.20 -1.03 6.97
C LEU A 28 -2.12 -0.32 7.97
N THR A 29 -1.87 -0.50 9.26
CA THR A 29 -2.65 0.11 10.35
C THR A 29 -1.72 0.83 11.30
N CYS A 30 -2.05 2.07 11.64
CA CYS A 30 -1.24 2.88 12.54
C CYS A 30 -2.11 3.87 13.32
N TRP A 31 -1.58 4.42 14.42
CA TRP A 31 -2.22 5.51 15.13
C TRP A 31 -2.11 6.82 14.32
N PRO A 32 -3.06 7.77 14.48
CA PRO A 32 -3.14 8.97 13.66
C PRO A 32 -2.17 10.07 14.13
N PHE A 33 -0.93 9.70 14.39
CA PHE A 33 0.11 10.63 14.86
C PHE A 33 1.18 10.79 13.78
N PRO A 34 1.76 11.99 13.59
CA PRO A 34 2.82 12.22 12.61
C PRO A 34 3.95 11.18 12.67
N GLY A 35 4.42 10.86 13.89
CA GLY A 35 5.47 9.87 14.13
C GLY A 35 5.12 8.43 13.73
N HIS A 36 3.83 8.12 13.56
CA HIS A 36 3.35 6.80 13.12
C HIS A 36 2.91 6.81 11.65
N VAL A 37 2.22 7.86 11.22
CA VAL A 37 1.68 7.98 9.85
C VAL A 37 2.81 8.08 8.83
N PHE A 38 3.79 8.97 9.01
CA PHE A 38 4.83 9.18 8.00
C PHE A 38 5.71 7.95 7.74
N PRO A 39 6.17 7.19 8.75
CA PRO A 39 6.88 5.94 8.50
C PRO A 39 6.05 4.90 7.74
N HIS A 40 4.75 4.78 8.06
CA HIS A 40 3.85 3.88 7.33
C HIS A 40 3.63 4.34 5.89
N MET A 41 3.57 5.65 5.65
CA MET A 41 3.51 6.21 4.29
C MET A 41 4.76 5.84 3.49
N SER A 42 5.96 5.96 4.05
CA SER A 42 7.21 5.55 3.38
C SER A 42 7.18 4.07 3.00
N ILE A 43 6.67 3.19 3.87
CA ILE A 43 6.51 1.75 3.57
C ILE A 43 5.45 1.54 2.48
N ALA A 44 4.31 2.23 2.55
CA ALA A 44 3.24 2.10 1.58
C ALA A 44 3.69 2.46 0.16
N LEU A 45 4.48 3.54 0.05
CA LEU A 45 5.06 3.97 -1.22
C LEU A 45 6.01 2.91 -1.79
N ALA A 46 6.94 2.40 -0.97
CA ALA A 46 7.88 1.37 -1.41
C ALA A 46 7.21 0.05 -1.82
N LEU A 47 6.12 -0.34 -1.14
CA LEU A 47 5.32 -1.50 -1.51
C LEU A 47 4.57 -1.28 -2.82
N ARG A 48 4.01 -0.08 -3.03
CA ARG A 48 3.36 0.28 -4.29
C ARG A 48 4.32 0.26 -5.47
N GLU A 49 5.56 0.76 -5.30
CA GLU A 49 6.61 0.70 -6.32
C GLU A 49 6.97 -0.73 -6.73
N ARG A 50 6.80 -1.71 -5.82
CA ARG A 50 6.97 -3.15 -6.10
C ARG A 50 5.74 -3.79 -6.73
N GLY A 51 4.72 -3.00 -7.06
CA GLY A 51 3.48 -3.45 -7.68
C GLY A 51 2.46 -4.03 -6.70
N CYS A 52 2.58 -3.80 -5.39
CA CYS A 52 1.56 -4.21 -4.41
C CYS A 52 0.35 -3.24 -4.41
N GLU A 53 -0.83 -3.78 -4.14
CA GLU A 53 -2.01 -2.99 -3.76
C GLU A 53 -1.93 -2.66 -2.27
N VAL A 54 -1.80 -1.38 -1.91
CA VAL A 54 -1.64 -0.96 -0.51
C VAL A 54 -2.74 0.02 -0.10
N ALA A 55 -3.22 -0.14 1.13
CA ALA A 55 -4.12 0.80 1.78
C ALA A 55 -3.68 1.11 3.22
N LEU A 56 -4.06 2.28 3.72
CA LEU A 56 -3.84 2.71 5.10
C LEU A 56 -5.17 2.72 5.87
N TYR A 57 -5.21 2.08 7.03
CA TYR A 57 -6.29 2.16 8.01
C TYR A 57 -5.86 2.97 9.22
N THR A 58 -6.38 4.20 9.35
CA THR A 58 -6.07 5.14 10.43
C THR A 58 -7.26 6.09 10.66
N ALA A 59 -7.11 7.10 11.51
CA ALA A 59 -8.18 8.07 11.76
C ALA A 59 -8.35 9.08 10.60
N GLU A 60 -9.53 9.69 10.53
CA GLU A 60 -10.01 10.53 9.42
C GLU A 60 -9.08 11.72 9.14
N GLU A 61 -8.42 12.25 10.17
CA GLU A 61 -7.50 13.38 10.14
C GLU A 61 -6.28 13.15 9.23
N SER A 62 -5.95 11.87 8.96
CA SER A 62 -4.85 11.52 8.06
C SER A 62 -5.30 11.33 6.60
N ARG A 63 -6.59 11.49 6.26
CA ARG A 63 -7.10 11.24 4.90
C ARG A 63 -6.32 12.02 3.85
N ASP A 64 -6.22 13.34 4.04
CA ASP A 64 -5.67 14.23 3.01
C ASP A 64 -4.23 13.87 2.68
N VAL A 65 -3.39 13.56 3.68
CA VAL A 65 -2.00 13.18 3.46
C VAL A 65 -1.86 11.81 2.78
N VAL A 66 -2.75 10.85 3.12
CA VAL A 66 -2.73 9.50 2.54
C VAL A 66 -3.19 9.53 1.09
N GLU A 67 -4.31 10.20 0.82
CA GLU A 67 -4.91 10.28 -0.51
C GLU A 67 -4.07 11.16 -1.44
N ALA A 68 -3.47 12.25 -0.95
CA ALA A 68 -2.53 13.06 -1.73
C ALA A 68 -1.30 12.27 -2.21
N ALA A 69 -0.88 11.26 -1.46
CA ALA A 69 0.19 10.35 -1.87
C ALA A 69 -0.27 9.26 -2.85
N GLY A 70 -1.56 9.19 -3.20
CA GLY A 70 -2.15 8.18 -4.07
C GLY A 70 -2.27 6.79 -3.42
N ILE A 71 -2.39 6.74 -2.08
CA ILE A 71 -2.63 5.52 -1.31
C ILE A 71 -4.11 5.45 -0.96
N ARG A 72 -4.70 4.24 -0.98
CA ARG A 72 -6.11 4.06 -0.60
C ARG A 72 -6.26 4.25 0.90
N PHE A 73 -7.24 5.06 1.31
CA PHE A 73 -7.53 5.35 2.72
C PHE A 73 -8.77 4.61 3.20
N PHE A 74 -8.69 4.02 4.40
CA PHE A 74 -9.82 3.49 5.15
C PHE A 74 -9.87 4.13 6.53
N PRO A 75 -10.93 4.86 6.88
CA PRO A 75 -11.02 5.45 8.21
C PRO A 75 -11.29 4.38 9.26
N PHE A 76 -10.84 4.66 10.49
CA PHE A 76 -11.26 3.93 11.67
C PHE A 76 -12.79 3.82 11.76
N LYS A 77 -13.29 2.58 11.74
CA LYS A 77 -14.71 2.27 11.97
C LYS A 77 -14.94 1.59 13.32
N ALA A 78 -13.96 0.82 13.77
CA ALA A 78 -14.04 0.02 15.00
C ALA A 78 -13.21 0.62 16.15
N VAL A 79 -12.45 1.69 15.89
CA VAL A 79 -11.63 2.38 16.89
C VAL A 79 -12.29 3.73 17.16
N ARG A 80 -12.72 3.93 18.40
CA ARG A 80 -13.23 5.23 18.84
C ARG A 80 -12.07 6.19 19.14
N SER A 81 -12.26 7.47 18.87
CA SER A 81 -11.18 8.47 18.97
C SER A 81 -10.62 8.59 20.39
N GLU A 82 -11.49 8.49 21.40
CA GLU A 82 -11.12 8.65 22.81
C GLU A 82 -10.09 7.60 23.29
N ARG A 83 -9.95 6.49 22.56
CA ARG A 83 -8.97 5.44 22.89
C ARG A 83 -7.54 5.82 22.53
N TRP A 84 -7.35 6.57 21.46
CA TRP A 84 -6.01 6.97 21.02
C TRP A 84 -5.67 8.39 21.45
N GLU A 85 -6.65 9.28 21.65
CA GLU A 85 -6.42 10.65 22.17
C GLU A 85 -5.64 10.61 23.50
N ARG A 86 -6.01 9.71 24.41
CA ARG A 86 -5.28 9.50 25.67
C ARG A 86 -3.82 9.05 25.47
N ILE A 87 -3.53 8.29 24.41
CA ILE A 87 -2.17 7.86 24.09
C ILE A 87 -1.39 9.02 23.46
N HIS A 88 -2.05 9.82 22.62
CA HIS A 88 -1.47 11.01 22.02
C HIS A 88 -0.99 12.00 23.07
N GLU A 89 -1.84 12.31 24.06
CA GLU A 89 -1.48 13.19 25.18
C GLU A 89 -0.26 12.69 25.95
N LEU A 90 -0.04 11.37 26.02
CA LEU A 90 1.14 10.78 26.64
C LEU A 90 2.39 10.88 25.74
N GLU A 91 2.24 10.68 24.42
CA GLU A 91 3.33 10.80 23.45
C GLU A 91 3.80 12.26 23.28
N GLU A 92 2.87 13.23 23.19
CA GLU A 92 3.20 14.65 23.13
C GLU A 92 3.94 15.12 24.39
N ARG A 93 3.50 14.65 25.57
CA ARG A 93 4.20 14.93 26.84
C ARG A 93 5.58 14.29 26.92
N ALA A 94 5.82 13.22 26.16
CA ALA A 94 7.12 12.56 26.07
C ALA A 94 8.02 13.17 24.97
N GLY A 95 7.52 14.16 24.20
CA GLY A 95 8.27 14.83 23.14
C GLY A 95 8.36 14.05 21.83
N GLY A 96 7.41 13.15 21.58
CA GLY A 96 7.22 12.45 20.30
C GLY A 96 6.45 13.26 19.28
#